data_AF-A0A4P6B4R9-F1
#
_entry.id   AF-A0A4P6B4R9-F1
#
_cell.length_a   1.000
_cell.length_b   1.000
_cell.length_c   1.000
_cell.angle_alpha   90.00
_cell.angle_beta   90.00
_cell.angle_gamma   90.00
#
_symmetry.space_group_name_H-M   'P 1'
#
loop_
_entity.id
_entity.type
_entity.pdbx_description
1 polymer ?
#
loop_
_entity_poly.entity_id
_entity_poly.type
_entity_poly.pdbx_seq_one_letter_code
_entity_poly.pdbx_strand_id
1 'polypeptide(L)' 'MPDISLRMGTAITSSDLARLRDVLPELNPGDHLTITMEAADAHQADLLIKLLEDYGLDYQGRGDSDGRTYHVIARRREAT' A
#
# COMPACT_ATOMS: atom_id res chain seq x y z
N MET A 1 3.47 14.02 10.63
CA MET A 1 2.51 13.04 10.09
C MET A 1 2.43 13.24 8.60
N PRO A 2 3.35 12.65 7.81
CA PRO A 2 3.04 12.34 6.42
C PRO A 2 2.01 11.19 6.44
N ASP A 3 0.83 11.43 5.88
CA ASP A 3 -0.07 10.37 5.45
C ASP A 3 0.14 10.28 3.94
N ILE A 4 0.88 9.25 3.50
CA ILE A 4 1.14 9.06 2.09
C ILE A 4 -0.05 8.30 1.54
N SER A 5 -0.97 9.01 0.91
CA SER A 5 -2.12 8.41 0.23
C SER A 5 -1.82 8.23 -1.26
N LEU A 6 -1.65 6.98 -1.68
CA LEU A 6 -1.59 6.63 -3.09
C LEU A 6 -2.96 6.15 -3.55
N ARG A 7 -3.58 6.92 -4.44
CA ARG A 7 -4.78 6.49 -5.14
C ARG A 7 -4.35 5.80 -6.43
N MET A 8 -4.37 4.48 -6.43
CA MET A 8 -4.30 3.68 -7.65
C MET A 8 -5.68 3.76 -8.28
N GLY A 9 -5.78 4.15 -9.55
CA GLY A 9 -7.04 4.09 -10.28
C GLY A 9 -7.41 2.65 -10.64
N THR A 10 -7.96 2.47 -11.84
CA THR A 10 -8.29 1.17 -12.46
C THR A 10 -7.06 0.29 -12.78
N ALA A 11 -5.85 0.72 -12.43
CA ALA A 11 -4.60 0.01 -12.70
C ALA A 11 -3.48 0.53 -11.80
N ILE A 12 -2.70 -0.38 -11.19
CA ILE A 12 -1.40 -0.05 -10.58
C ILE A 12 -0.39 0.14 -11.71
N THR A 13 0.08 1.36 -11.93
CA THR A 13 1.11 1.62 -12.95
C THR A 13 2.49 1.25 -12.42
N SER A 14 3.42 0.88 -13.30
CA SER A 14 4.82 0.64 -12.90
C SER A 14 5.46 1.86 -12.23
N SER A 15 5.02 3.07 -12.58
CA SER A 15 5.44 4.31 -11.94
C SER A 15 5.04 4.38 -10.46
N ASP A 16 3.87 3.87 -10.11
CA ASP A 16 3.38 3.84 -8.74
C ASP A 16 4.18 2.87 -7.88
N LEU A 17 4.50 1.69 -8.42
CA LEU A 17 5.39 0.72 -7.77
C LEU A 17 6.81 1.26 -7.62
N ALA A 18 7.34 1.94 -8.64
CA ALA A 18 8.66 2.55 -8.58
C ALA A 18 8.70 3.63 -7.49
N ARG A 19 7.67 4.46 -7.41
CA ARG A 19 7.52 5.46 -6.35
C ARG A 19 7.41 4.80 -5.00
N LEU A 20 6.56 3.77 -4.85
CA LEU A 20 6.44 3.00 -3.60
C LEU A 20 7.79 2.49 -3.12
N ARG A 21 8.59 1.91 -4.02
CA ARG A 21 9.92 1.37 -3.68
C ARG A 21 10.93 2.44 -3.29
N ASP A 22 10.73 3.67 -3.75
CA ASP A 22 11.54 4.84 -3.37
C ASP A 22 11.12 5.40 -2.01
N VAL A 23 9.80 5.51 -1.74
CA VAL A 23 9.29 6.00 -0.44
C VAL A 23 9.37 4.96 0.68
N LEU A 24 9.27 3.66 0.41
CA LEU A 24 9.35 2.59 1.41
C LEU A 24 10.59 2.69 2.34
N PRO A 25 11.82 2.90 1.83
CA PRO A 25 12.98 3.13 2.69
C PRO A 25 12.96 4.49 3.40
N GLU A 26 12.35 5.53 2.80
CA GLU A 26 12.20 6.87 3.39
C GLU A 26 11.08 6.95 4.45
N LEU A 27 10.15 5.99 4.47
CA LEU A 27 9.06 5.92 5.44
C LEU A 27 9.65 5.76 6.85
N ASN A 28 9.36 6.71 7.74
CA ASN A 28 9.79 6.62 9.13
C ASN A 28 8.93 5.62 9.93
N PRO A 29 9.45 5.05 11.02
CA PRO A 29 8.62 4.32 11.98
C PRO A 29 7.45 5.21 12.44
N GLY A 30 6.22 4.70 12.30
CA GLY A 30 4.98 5.44 12.56
C GLY A 30 4.36 6.15 11.36
N ASP A 31 4.98 6.09 10.18
CA ASP A 31 4.41 6.60 8.93
C ASP A 31 3.39 5.60 8.34
N HIS A 32 2.30 6.14 7.79
CA HIS A 32 1.19 5.38 7.24
C HIS A 32 1.08 5.62 5.75
N LEU A 33 1.05 4.52 5.01
CA LEU A 33 0.86 4.48 3.58
C LEU A 33 -0.52 3.90 3.28
N THR A 34 -1.43 4.75 2.83
CA THR A 34 -2.79 4.36 2.47
C THR A 34 -2.88 4.18 0.97
N ILE A 35 -3.00 2.94 0.51
CA ILE A 35 -3.24 2.60 -0.89
C ILE A 35 -4.73 2.36 -1.10
N THR A 36 -5.35 3.13 -2.00
CA THR A 36 -6.74 2.88 -2.43
C THR A 36 -6.73 2.37 -3.86
N MET A 37 -7.44 1.27 -4.14
CA MET A 37 -7.52 0.64 -5.46
C MET A 37 -8.91 0.06 -5.73
N GLU A 38 -9.23 -0.27 -6.97
CA GLU A 38 -10.46 -0.98 -7.30
C GLU A 38 -10.34 -2.48 -7.04
N ALA A 39 -11.45 -3.15 -6.72
CA ALA A 39 -11.46 -4.57 -6.38
C ALA A 39 -10.99 -5.48 -7.54
N ALA A 40 -11.13 -5.01 -8.78
CA ALA A 40 -10.58 -5.70 -9.95
C ALA A 40 -9.04 -5.80 -9.91
N ASP A 41 -8.38 -4.81 -9.30
CA ASP A 41 -6.93 -4.71 -9.15
C ASP A 41 -6.42 -5.30 -7.83
N ALA A 42 -7.30 -5.85 -6.98
CA ALA A 42 -6.89 -6.61 -5.81
C ALA A 42 -5.93 -7.76 -6.18
N HIS A 43 -5.96 -8.23 -7.43
CA HIS A 43 -4.99 -9.18 -7.96
C HIS A 43 -3.56 -8.60 -8.07
N GLN A 44 -3.41 -7.34 -8.48
CA GLN A 44 -2.12 -6.62 -8.48
C GLN A 44 -1.66 -6.29 -7.06
N ALA A 45 -2.60 -6.18 -6.10
CA ALA A 45 -2.30 -5.98 -4.70
C ALA A 45 -1.47 -7.11 -4.08
N ASP A 46 -1.56 -8.35 -4.58
CA ASP A 46 -0.76 -9.47 -4.06
C ASP A 46 0.75 -9.20 -4.18
N LEU A 47 1.19 -8.65 -5.33
CA LEU A 47 2.58 -8.26 -5.55
C LEU A 47 3.02 -7.12 -4.61
N LEU A 48 2.12 -6.17 -4.38
CA LEU A 48 2.35 -5.06 -3.45
C LEU A 48 2.48 -5.56 -2.01
N ILE A 49 1.57 -6.44 -1.58
CA ILE A 49 1.55 -7.05 -0.24
C ILE A 49 2.81 -7.88 -0.02
N LYS A 50 3.23 -8.69 -1.00
CA LYS A 50 4.52 -9.39 -0.94
C LYS A 50 5.70 -8.46 -0.76
N LEU A 51 5.72 -7.32 -1.47
CA LEU A 51 6.79 -6.32 -1.32
C LEU A 51 6.78 -5.70 0.08
N LEU A 52 5.60 -5.36 0.59
CA LEU A 52 5.42 -4.82 1.94
C LEU A 52 5.89 -5.82 3.00
N GLU A 53 5.55 -7.10 2.83
CA GLU A 53 5.97 -8.20 3.71
C GLU A 53 7.48 -8.44 3.65
N ASP A 54 8.09 -8.41 2.47
CA ASP A 54 9.55 -8.54 2.25
C ASP A 54 10.34 -7.44 2.97
N TYR A 55 9.83 -6.21 2.93
CA TYR A 55 10.39 -5.08 3.68
C TYR A 55 10.01 -5.09 5.17
N GLY A 56 9.20 -6.06 5.62
CA GLY A 56 8.80 -6.26 7.01
C GLY A 56 7.78 -5.24 7.52
N LEU A 57 7.03 -4.58 6.62
CA LEU A 57 5.94 -3.67 6.97
C LEU A 57 4.70 -4.46 7.40
N ASP A 58 3.91 -3.83 8.27
CA ASP A 58 2.61 -4.31 8.68
C ASP A 58 1.55 -3.76 7.74
N TYR A 59 0.63 -4.60 7.26
CA TYR A 59 -0.41 -4.20 6.32
C TYR A 59 -1.79 -4.58 6.83
N GLN A 60 -2.76 -3.71 6.58
CA GLN A 60 -4.15 -3.89 6.95
C GLN A 60 -5.04 -3.60 5.74
N GLY A 61 -5.58 -4.66 5.14
CA GLY A 61 -6.57 -4.56 4.08
C GLY A 61 -7.97 -4.34 4.64
N ARG A 62 -8.63 -3.27 4.22
CA ARG A 62 -10.05 -3.00 4.46
C ARG A 62 -10.77 -2.94 3.11
N GLY A 63 -11.63 -3.92 2.85
CA GLY A 63 -12.55 -3.85 1.72
C GLY A 63 -13.69 -2.87 2.03
N ASP A 64 -14.07 -2.05 1.07
CA ASP A 64 -15.29 -1.27 1.18
C ASP A 64 -16.52 -2.17 1.00
N SER A 65 -17.62 -1.86 1.68
CA SER A 65 -18.81 -2.71 1.71
C SER A 65 -19.51 -2.82 0.35
N ASP A 66 -19.23 -1.90 -0.59
CA ASP A 66 -19.73 -1.95 -1.98
C ASP A 66 -18.95 -2.96 -2.85
N GLY A 67 -17.82 -3.48 -2.36
CA GLY A 67 -16.97 -4.44 -3.09
C GLY A 67 -16.31 -3.86 -4.34
N ARG A 68 -16.43 -2.55 -4.58
CA ARG A 68 -15.79 -1.84 -5.70
C ARG A 68 -14.42 -1.29 -5.36
N THR A 69 -14.20 -0.94 -4.10
CA THR A 69 -12.96 -0.29 -3.65
C THR A 69 -12.31 -1.12 -2.55
N TYR A 70 -10.99 -1.24 -2.65
CA TYR A 70 -10.14 -1.92 -1.68
C TYR A 70 -9.09 -0.95 -1.16
N HIS A 71 -8.95 -0.89 0.16
CA HIS A 71 -8.06 0.02 0.84
C HIS A 71 -7.02 -0.80 1.59
N VAL A 72 -5.74 -0.59 1.31
CA VAL A 72 -4.63 -1.24 2.02
C VAL A 72 -3.88 -0.17 2.78
N ILE A 73 -3.86 -0.29 4.10
CA ILE A 73 -3.08 0.59 4.97
C ILE A 73 -1.82 -0.16 5.34
N ALA A 74 -0.69 0.28 4.82
CA ALA A 74 0.63 -0.21 5.15
C ALA A 74 1.28 0.73 6.17
N ARG A 75 1.99 0.17 7.14
CA ARG A 75 2.77 0.93 8.12
C ARG A 75 4.11 0.26 8.36
N ARG A 76 5.15 1.06 8.53
CA ARG A 76 6.47 0.51 8.88
C ARG A 76 6.42 0.02 10.31
N ARG A 77 6.61 -1.28 10.49
CA ARG A 77 6.76 -1.87 11.82
C ARG A 77 7.98 -1.23 12.46
N GLU A 78 7.81 -0.69 13.67
CA GLU A 78 8.93 -0.23 14.46
C GLU A 78 9.89 -1.41 14.63
N ALA A 79 11.08 -1.32 14.05
CA ALA A 79 12.13 -2.29 14.29
C ALA A 79 12.55 -2.10 15.75
N THR A 80 12.00 -2.92 16.64
CA THR A 80 12.36 -2.91 18.06
C THR A 80 13.77 -3.44 18.28
#